data_AF-A0A7W0HN82-F1
#
_entry.id   AF-A0A7W0HN82-F1
#
_cell.length_a   1.000
_cell.length_b   1.000
_cell.length_c   1.000
_cell.angle_alpha   90.00
_cell.angle_beta   90.00
_cell.angle_gamma   90.00
#
_symmetry.space_group_name_H-M   'P 1'
#
loop_
_entity.id
_entity.type
_entity.pdbx_description
1 polymer ?
#
loop_
_entity_poly.entity_id
_entity_poly.type
_entity_poly.pdbx_seq_one_letter_code
_entity_poly.pdbx_strand_id
1 'polypeptide(L)'
;MLGLLLTSRARLLSPKEARWWLVGAAVSIGGTGIWVMHFIAMMGFSVEGTTIRYDVLRTVVSALLAVIVVGAGLFLVNRGGSRPAYLLGGGTLAGIGVAGMHYLGMAAMNMAGHVNYDIKIVALSVLIAVVAATVALWFTLRVRGAVAIGAAALIMGVAVTGMHYTGMFSMSVQVMADHGEIHGAKAIDFLLPLIVGISMITVGLLLTVLLSPSEKELRGDEEFRARLNRRDDEPTSSEGNLFKA
;
A
#
# COMPACT_ATOMS: atom_id res chain seq x y z
N MET A 1 0.77 7.19 5.16
CA MET A 1 1.81 8.25 5.12
C MET A 1 3.19 7.69 4.74
N LEU A 2 3.75 6.72 5.48
CA LEU A 2 5.10 6.18 5.21
C LEU A 2 5.29 5.67 3.78
N GLY A 3 4.39 4.85 3.26
CA GLY A 3 4.50 4.37 1.88
C GLY A 3 4.49 5.47 0.81
N LEU A 4 3.78 6.58 1.03
CA LEU A 4 3.82 7.74 0.12
C LEU A 4 5.17 8.45 0.16
N LEU A 5 5.81 8.54 1.33
CA LEU A 5 7.18 9.08 1.48
C LEU A 5 8.24 8.16 0.84
N LEU A 6 8.07 6.84 0.96
CA LEU A 6 8.95 5.87 0.31
C LEU A 6 8.81 5.96 -1.22
N THR A 7 7.58 6.06 -1.72
CA THR A 7 7.31 6.20 -3.16
C THR A 7 7.78 7.56 -3.70
N SER A 8 7.76 8.64 -2.90
CA SER A 8 8.29 9.94 -3.32
C SER A 8 9.80 9.92 -3.49
N ARG A 9 10.54 9.25 -2.60
CA ARG A 9 11.99 9.04 -2.73
C ARG A 9 12.36 8.18 -3.93
N ALA A 10 11.63 7.10 -4.19
CA ALA A 10 11.91 6.19 -5.30
C ALA A 10 11.99 6.90 -6.66
N ARG A 11 11.27 8.01 -6.85
CA ARG A 11 11.25 8.77 -8.11
C ARG A 11 12.50 9.61 -8.38
N LEU A 12 13.31 9.88 -7.37
CA LEU A 12 14.51 10.73 -7.46
C LEU A 12 15.81 9.91 -7.51
N LEU A 13 15.70 8.58 -7.57
CA LEU A 13 16.84 7.69 -7.47
C LEU A 13 16.96 6.84 -8.73
N SER A 14 18.14 6.24 -8.90
CA SER A 14 18.39 5.33 -10.01
C SER A 14 17.40 4.14 -9.99
N PRO A 15 17.09 3.50 -11.15
CA PRO A 15 16.14 2.39 -11.20
C PRO A 15 16.45 1.22 -10.26
N LYS A 16 17.73 1.03 -9.92
CA LYS A 16 18.20 -0.03 -9.00
C LYS A 16 17.88 0.32 -7.54
N GLU A 17 18.09 1.58 -7.15
CA GLU A 17 17.80 2.06 -5.79
C GLU A 17 16.30 2.24 -5.57
N ALA A 18 15.58 2.76 -6.57
CA ALA A 18 14.13 2.91 -6.55
C ALA A 18 13.40 1.60 -6.22
N ARG A 19 13.94 0.45 -6.63
CA ARG A 19 13.33 -0.86 -6.37
C ARG A 19 13.16 -1.15 -4.87
N TRP A 20 14.16 -0.85 -4.04
CA TRP A 20 14.08 -1.11 -2.60
C TRP A 20 13.09 -0.17 -1.90
N TRP A 21 13.02 1.08 -2.35
CA TRP A 21 12.03 2.05 -1.88
C TRP A 21 10.59 1.63 -2.23
N LEU A 22 10.37 1.10 -3.43
CA LEU A 22 9.06 0.59 -3.85
C LEU A 22 8.66 -0.68 -3.09
N VAL A 23 9.61 -1.55 -2.76
CA VAL A 23 9.36 -2.71 -1.88
C VAL A 23 8.93 -2.23 -0.49
N GLY A 24 9.65 -1.29 0.11
CA GLY A 24 9.26 -0.70 1.39
C GLY A 24 7.89 -0.03 1.33
N ALA A 25 7.58 0.68 0.23
CA ALA A 25 6.27 1.29 0.00
C ALA A 25 5.16 0.24 -0.10
N ALA A 26 5.40 -0.88 -0.78
CA ALA A 26 4.45 -1.98 -0.90
C ALA A 26 4.15 -2.64 0.45
N VAL A 27 5.18 -2.90 1.27
CA VAL A 27 5.02 -3.41 2.64
C VAL A 27 4.25 -2.42 3.51
N SER A 28 4.56 -1.14 3.41
CA SER A 28 3.87 -0.09 4.18
C SER A 28 2.41 0.05 3.77
N ILE A 29 2.12 0.17 2.48
CA ILE A 29 0.76 0.42 2.00
C ILE A 29 -0.06 -0.87 2.07
N GLY A 30 0.39 -1.94 1.43
CA GLY A 30 -0.34 -3.20 1.33
C GLY A 30 -0.41 -3.93 2.67
N GLY A 31 0.73 -4.12 3.34
CA GLY A 31 0.81 -4.82 4.61
C GLY A 31 0.25 -3.99 5.76
N THR A 32 0.93 -2.90 6.13
CA THR A 32 0.57 -2.15 7.34
C THR A 32 -0.64 -1.23 7.19
N GLY A 33 -0.91 -0.73 5.98
CA GLY A 33 -2.03 0.18 5.75
C GLY A 33 -3.34 -0.56 5.48
N ILE A 34 -3.35 -1.37 4.43
CA ILE A 34 -4.56 -2.01 3.92
C ILE A 34 -4.87 -3.30 4.69
N TRP A 35 -3.93 -4.25 4.75
CA TRP A 35 -4.20 -5.55 5.37
C TRP A 35 -4.40 -5.46 6.89
N VAL A 36 -3.54 -4.74 7.61
CA VAL A 36 -3.71 -4.54 9.06
C VAL A 36 -5.04 -3.87 9.39
N MET A 37 -5.42 -2.80 8.66
CA MET A 37 -6.71 -2.14 8.89
C MET A 37 -7.86 -3.14 8.71
N HIS A 38 -7.86 -3.89 7.60
CA HIS A 38 -8.86 -4.91 7.34
C HIS A 38 -8.91 -5.98 8.43
N PHE A 39 -7.76 -6.53 8.84
CA PHE A 39 -7.70 -7.62 9.80
C PHE A 39 -8.11 -7.17 11.22
N ILE A 40 -7.69 -5.98 11.64
CA ILE A 40 -8.13 -5.39 12.91
C ILE A 40 -9.64 -5.16 12.91
N ALA A 41 -10.21 -4.67 11.80
CA ALA A 41 -11.65 -4.49 11.68
C ALA A 41 -12.41 -5.82 11.77
N MET A 42 -11.90 -6.90 11.16
CA MET A 42 -12.48 -8.25 11.32
C MET A 42 -12.37 -8.77 12.76
N MET A 43 -11.25 -8.56 13.46
CA MET A 43 -11.11 -8.97 14.87
C MET A 43 -12.14 -8.28 15.79
N GLY A 44 -12.56 -7.07 15.43
CA GLY A 44 -13.64 -6.36 16.13
C GLY A 44 -15.05 -6.77 15.72
N PHE A 45 -15.20 -7.60 14.68
CA PHE A 45 -16.50 -8.11 14.24
C PHE A 45 -16.92 -9.33 15.06
N SER A 46 -18.19 -9.37 15.43
CA SER A 46 -18.80 -10.50 16.14
C SER A 46 -20.15 -10.83 15.51
N VAL A 47 -20.52 -12.11 15.60
CA VAL A 47 -21.83 -12.62 15.19
C VAL A 47 -22.48 -13.22 16.42
N GLU A 48 -23.70 -12.77 16.73
CA GLU A 48 -24.45 -13.32 17.84
C GLU A 48 -24.71 -14.82 17.62
N GLY A 49 -24.53 -15.63 18.67
CA GLY A 49 -24.77 -17.07 18.62
C GLY A 49 -23.62 -17.93 18.06
N THR A 50 -22.48 -17.36 17.67
CA THR A 50 -21.28 -18.14 17.31
C THR A 50 -19.99 -17.44 17.73
N THR A 51 -18.92 -18.21 17.90
CA THR A 51 -17.56 -17.65 18.00
C THR A 51 -16.89 -17.65 16.64
N ILE A 52 -16.02 -16.68 16.39
CA ILE A 52 -15.22 -16.59 15.16
C ILE A 52 -13.79 -17.05 15.47
N ARG A 53 -13.30 -17.98 14.67
CA ARG A 53 -11.90 -18.42 14.66
C ARG A 53 -11.28 -18.10 13.31
N TYR A 54 -9.97 -18.01 13.26
CA TYR A 54 -9.24 -17.62 12.06
C TYR A 54 -8.29 -18.72 11.59
N ASP A 55 -8.36 -19.03 10.30
CA ASP A 55 -7.34 -19.82 9.62
C ASP A 55 -6.07 -18.97 9.45
N VAL A 56 -5.00 -19.38 10.12
CA VAL A 56 -3.72 -18.65 10.13
C VAL A 56 -3.11 -18.59 8.74
N LEU A 57 -3.18 -19.67 7.96
CA LEU A 57 -2.58 -19.73 6.63
C LEU A 57 -3.29 -18.78 5.66
N ARG A 58 -4.62 -18.82 5.60
CA ARG A 58 -5.41 -17.90 4.76
C ARG A 58 -5.18 -16.45 5.17
N THR A 59 -5.06 -16.20 6.46
CA THR A 59 -4.72 -14.87 7.01
C THR A 59 -3.36 -14.40 6.48
N VAL A 60 -2.31 -15.22 6.55
CA VAL A 60 -0.99 -14.88 6.02
C VAL A 60 -1.00 -14.71 4.50
N VAL A 61 -1.68 -15.59 3.76
CA VAL A 61 -1.77 -15.49 2.29
C VAL A 61 -2.49 -14.20 1.88
N SER A 62 -3.53 -13.78 2.62
CA SER A 62 -4.20 -12.49 2.38
C SER A 62 -3.23 -11.31 2.56
N ALA A 63 -2.39 -11.32 3.60
CA ALA A 63 -1.39 -10.28 3.84
C ALA A 63 -0.38 -10.19 2.69
N LEU A 64 0.14 -11.34 2.25
CA LEU A 64 1.09 -11.43 1.15
C LEU A 64 0.47 -10.94 -0.15
N LEU A 65 -0.78 -11.32 -0.42
CA LEU A 65 -1.51 -10.88 -1.60
C LEU A 65 -1.60 -9.35 -1.66
N ALA A 66 -1.97 -8.69 -0.55
CA ALA A 66 -2.00 -7.22 -0.50
C ALA A 66 -0.64 -6.57 -0.80
N VAL A 67 0.44 -7.08 -0.22
CA VAL A 67 1.80 -6.54 -0.48
C VAL A 67 2.18 -6.70 -1.95
N ILE A 68 1.93 -7.88 -2.53
CA ILE A 68 2.29 -8.20 -3.92
C ILE A 68 1.53 -7.33 -4.90
N VAL A 69 0.20 -7.23 -4.78
CA VAL A 69 -0.64 -6.53 -5.76
C VAL A 69 -0.46 -5.01 -5.68
N VAL A 70 -0.28 -4.46 -4.48
CA VAL A 70 0.07 -3.04 -4.30
C VAL A 70 1.45 -2.76 -4.85
N GLY A 71 2.43 -3.63 -4.57
CA GLY A 71 3.77 -3.53 -5.15
C GLY A 71 3.73 -3.53 -6.66
N ALA A 72 3.03 -4.48 -7.28
CA ALA A 72 2.88 -4.56 -8.73
C ALA A 72 2.29 -3.27 -9.34
N GLY A 73 1.25 -2.71 -8.71
CA GLY A 73 0.68 -1.42 -9.12
C GLY A 73 1.67 -0.27 -9.04
N LEU A 74 2.44 -0.18 -7.95
CA LEU A 74 3.48 0.84 -7.76
C LEU A 74 4.61 0.70 -8.79
N PHE A 75 5.10 -0.52 -9.04
CA PHE A 75 6.13 -0.78 -10.05
C PHE A 75 5.65 -0.44 -11.47
N LEU A 76 4.39 -0.75 -11.79
CA LEU A 76 3.80 -0.45 -13.10
C LEU A 76 3.71 1.06 -13.34
N VAL A 77 3.25 1.81 -12.34
CA VAL A 77 3.15 3.26 -12.40
C VAL A 77 4.53 3.94 -12.38
N ASN A 78 5.50 3.40 -11.63
CA ASN A 78 6.87 3.90 -11.65
C ASN A 78 7.53 3.73 -13.04
N ARG A 79 7.22 2.64 -13.76
CA ARG A 79 7.73 2.41 -15.12
C ARG A 79 7.04 3.28 -16.19
N GLY A 80 5.73 3.47 -16.05
CA GLY A 80 4.90 4.14 -17.05
C GLY A 80 4.65 5.64 -16.82
N GLY A 81 4.98 6.15 -15.64
CA GLY A 81 4.73 7.53 -15.24
C GLY A 81 3.24 7.89 -15.25
N SER A 82 2.93 9.11 -15.70
CA SER A 82 1.56 9.66 -15.72
C SER A 82 0.68 9.15 -16.86
N ARG A 83 1.16 8.21 -17.68
CA ARG A 83 0.42 7.70 -18.83
C ARG A 83 -0.86 7.01 -18.36
N PRO A 84 -2.05 7.37 -18.89
CA PRO A 84 -3.32 6.83 -18.42
C PRO A 84 -3.39 5.30 -18.42
N ALA A 85 -2.82 4.65 -19.44
CA ALA A 85 -2.82 3.18 -19.55
C ALA A 85 -2.13 2.48 -18.36
N TYR A 86 -1.00 3.00 -17.88
CA TYR A 86 -0.26 2.42 -16.75
C TYR A 86 -0.94 2.71 -15.41
N LEU A 87 -1.54 3.89 -15.28
CA LEU A 87 -2.29 4.28 -14.09
C LEU A 87 -3.57 3.44 -13.96
N LEU A 88 -4.35 3.31 -15.03
CA LEU A 88 -5.59 2.51 -15.04
C LEU A 88 -5.31 1.02 -14.93
N GLY A 89 -4.27 0.52 -15.61
CA GLY A 89 -3.84 -0.87 -15.49
C GLY A 89 -3.35 -1.20 -14.08
N GLY A 90 -2.52 -0.34 -13.50
CA GLY A 90 -2.00 -0.51 -12.13
C GLY A 90 -3.09 -0.38 -11.07
N GLY A 91 -4.01 0.57 -11.26
CA GLY A 91 -5.16 0.78 -10.37
C GLY A 91 -6.13 -0.38 -10.40
N THR A 92 -6.45 -0.90 -11.58
CA THR A 92 -7.29 -2.10 -11.74
C THR A 92 -6.64 -3.32 -11.10
N LEU A 93 -5.35 -3.57 -11.38
CA LEU A 93 -4.61 -4.70 -10.81
C LEU A 93 -4.56 -4.63 -9.27
N ALA A 94 -4.16 -3.49 -8.73
CA ALA A 94 -4.07 -3.29 -7.29
C ALA A 94 -5.45 -3.34 -6.64
N GLY A 95 -6.48 -2.74 -7.25
CA GLY A 95 -7.85 -2.72 -6.73
C GLY A 95 -8.49 -4.11 -6.67
N ILE A 96 -8.43 -4.87 -7.77
CA ILE A 96 -8.91 -6.26 -7.80
C ILE A 96 -8.12 -7.10 -6.80
N GLY A 97 -6.80 -6.92 -6.72
CA GLY A 97 -5.96 -7.62 -5.76
C GLY A 97 -6.31 -7.30 -4.30
N VAL A 98 -6.59 -6.04 -3.97
CA VAL A 98 -6.99 -5.60 -2.64
C VAL A 98 -8.38 -6.11 -2.28
N ALA A 99 -9.34 -6.11 -3.23
CA ALA A 99 -10.63 -6.74 -3.02
C ALA A 99 -10.48 -8.27 -2.83
N GLY A 100 -9.62 -8.92 -3.62
CA GLY A 100 -9.28 -10.33 -3.45
C GLY A 100 -8.67 -10.63 -2.09
N MET A 101 -7.77 -9.77 -1.59
CA MET A 101 -7.26 -9.87 -0.23
C MET A 101 -8.38 -9.76 0.81
N HIS A 102 -9.28 -8.78 0.65
CA HIS A 102 -10.40 -8.58 1.56
C HIS A 102 -11.28 -9.84 1.65
N TYR A 103 -11.72 -10.39 0.51
CA TYR A 103 -12.57 -11.59 0.51
C TYR A 103 -11.81 -12.87 0.91
N LEU A 104 -10.50 -12.94 0.65
CA LEU A 104 -9.67 -14.03 1.16
C LEU A 104 -9.52 -13.95 2.69
N GLY A 105 -9.40 -12.75 3.26
CA GLY A 105 -9.41 -12.51 4.70
C GLY A 105 -10.75 -12.90 5.32
N MET A 106 -11.86 -12.53 4.68
CA MET A 106 -13.21 -12.96 5.10
C MET A 106 -13.36 -14.48 5.06
N ALA A 107 -12.83 -15.14 4.02
CA ALA A 107 -12.80 -16.59 3.92
C ALA A 107 -11.86 -17.28 4.93
N ALA A 108 -11.03 -16.52 5.65
CA ALA A 108 -10.25 -17.05 6.77
C ALA A 108 -11.07 -17.16 8.06
N MET A 109 -12.25 -16.53 8.13
CA MET A 109 -13.14 -16.63 9.28
C MET A 109 -13.89 -17.96 9.27
N ASN A 110 -13.62 -18.79 10.28
CA ASN A 110 -14.35 -20.00 10.59
C ASN A 110 -15.37 -19.69 11.68
N MET A 111 -16.64 -19.98 11.40
CA MET A 111 -17.75 -19.82 12.33
C MET A 111 -18.78 -20.91 12.10
N ALA A 112 -19.61 -21.20 13.10
CA ALA A 112 -20.68 -22.19 12.99
C ALA A 112 -21.90 -21.64 12.24
N GLY A 113 -21.72 -21.31 10.96
CA GLY A 113 -22.78 -20.78 10.14
C GLY A 113 -22.43 -20.73 8.66
N HIS A 114 -23.47 -20.68 7.83
CA HIS A 114 -23.31 -20.46 6.41
C HIS A 114 -23.21 -18.97 6.11
N VAL A 115 -22.13 -18.58 5.44
CA VAL A 115 -21.88 -17.22 4.99
C VAL A 115 -22.37 -17.06 3.56
N ASN A 116 -23.30 -16.14 3.33
CA ASN A 116 -23.78 -15.77 2.00
C ASN A 116 -23.41 -14.31 1.68
N TYR A 117 -23.22 -14.02 0.40
CA TYR A 117 -22.86 -12.68 -0.08
C TYR A 117 -23.87 -12.15 -1.11
N ASP A 118 -24.28 -10.89 -0.97
CA ASP A 118 -24.95 -10.17 -2.06
C ASP A 118 -23.92 -9.76 -3.12
N ILE A 119 -24.00 -10.40 -4.29
CA ILE A 119 -23.07 -10.20 -5.40
C ILE A 119 -23.06 -8.74 -5.91
N LYS A 120 -24.17 -8.00 -5.82
CA LYS A 120 -24.22 -6.59 -6.26
C LYS A 120 -23.41 -5.71 -5.32
N ILE A 121 -23.51 -5.95 -4.01
CA ILE A 121 -22.75 -5.19 -3.01
C ILE A 121 -21.27 -5.59 -3.06
N VAL A 122 -20.96 -6.87 -3.34
CA VAL A 122 -19.60 -7.31 -3.63
C VAL A 122 -19.03 -6.59 -4.86
N ALA A 123 -19.78 -6.51 -5.96
CA ALA A 123 -19.32 -5.78 -7.14
C ALA A 123 -19.08 -4.28 -6.84
N LEU A 124 -19.93 -3.67 -6.00
CA LEU A 124 -19.75 -2.30 -5.54
C LEU A 124 -18.47 -2.13 -4.71
N SER A 125 -18.19 -3.04 -3.77
CA SER A 125 -16.95 -2.99 -2.97
C SER A 125 -15.70 -3.10 -3.87
N VAL A 126 -15.74 -3.99 -4.87
CA VAL A 126 -14.66 -4.16 -5.86
C VAL A 126 -14.47 -2.88 -6.68
N LEU A 127 -15.57 -2.25 -7.11
CA LEU A 127 -15.51 -0.97 -7.82
C LEU A 127 -14.86 0.12 -6.96
N ILE A 128 -15.25 0.23 -5.69
CA ILE A 128 -14.63 1.16 -4.74
C ILE A 128 -13.13 0.85 -4.60
N ALA A 129 -12.75 -0.42 -4.50
CA ALA A 129 -11.34 -0.84 -4.40
C ALA A 129 -10.52 -0.38 -5.62
N VAL A 130 -11.05 -0.57 -6.83
CA VAL A 130 -10.39 -0.16 -8.09
C VAL A 130 -10.25 1.36 -8.18
N VAL A 131 -11.31 2.10 -7.85
CA VAL A 131 -11.26 3.57 -7.85
C VAL A 131 -10.25 4.06 -6.81
N ALA A 132 -10.33 3.55 -5.58
CA ALA A 132 -9.42 3.92 -4.49
C ALA A 132 -7.96 3.61 -4.84
N ALA A 133 -7.68 2.42 -5.39
CA ALA A 133 -6.33 2.04 -5.80
C ALA A 133 -5.79 2.94 -6.93
N THR A 134 -6.63 3.27 -7.91
CA THR A 134 -6.26 4.20 -8.99
C THR A 134 -5.93 5.59 -8.45
N VAL A 135 -6.77 6.11 -7.54
CA VAL A 135 -6.54 7.40 -6.87
C VAL A 135 -5.28 7.38 -6.01
N ALA A 136 -5.02 6.28 -5.28
CA ALA A 136 -3.81 6.11 -4.49
C ALA A 136 -2.55 6.19 -5.36
N LEU A 137 -2.54 5.45 -6.47
CA LEU A 137 -1.42 5.49 -7.42
C LEU A 137 -1.29 6.88 -8.05
N TRP A 138 -2.39 7.56 -8.36
CA TRP A 138 -2.35 8.94 -8.85
C TRP A 138 -1.75 9.90 -7.80
N PHE A 139 -2.12 9.77 -6.53
CA PHE A 139 -1.51 10.54 -5.44
C PHE A 139 -0.01 10.30 -5.37
N THR A 140 0.45 9.07 -5.56
CA THR A 140 1.90 8.80 -5.56
C THR A 140 2.61 9.64 -6.60
N LEU A 141 2.02 9.89 -7.78
CA LEU A 141 2.63 10.65 -8.86
C LEU A 141 2.56 12.18 -8.68
N ARG A 142 1.47 12.68 -8.08
CA ARG A 142 1.12 14.11 -8.11
C ARG A 142 1.31 14.83 -6.77
N VAL A 143 1.13 14.13 -5.65
CA VAL A 143 1.13 14.73 -4.32
C VAL A 143 2.56 14.89 -3.82
N ARG A 144 2.88 16.10 -3.34
CA ARG A 144 4.17 16.46 -2.75
C ARG A 144 3.96 17.32 -1.51
N GLY A 145 4.87 17.23 -0.55
CA GLY A 145 4.82 17.99 0.70
C GLY A 145 4.01 17.30 1.80
N ALA A 146 4.43 17.51 3.05
CA ALA A 146 3.93 16.76 4.21
C ALA A 146 2.42 16.91 4.42
N VAL A 147 1.89 18.13 4.30
CA VAL A 147 0.45 18.41 4.50
C VAL A 147 -0.40 17.69 3.46
N ALA A 148 -0.03 17.79 2.18
CA ALA A 148 -0.77 17.14 1.09
C ALA A 148 -0.68 15.61 1.17
N ILE A 149 0.47 15.06 1.58
CA ILE A 149 0.63 13.63 1.87
C ILE A 149 -0.26 13.19 3.04
N GLY A 150 -0.37 14.01 4.09
CA GLY A 150 -1.27 13.77 5.22
C GLY A 150 -2.74 13.73 4.77
N ALA A 151 -3.18 14.73 4.01
CA ALA A 151 -4.53 14.77 3.45
C ALA A 151 -4.83 13.57 2.54
N ALA A 152 -3.92 13.23 1.64
CA ALA A 152 -4.03 12.05 0.79
C ALA A 152 -4.14 10.76 1.62
N ALA A 153 -3.36 10.62 2.70
CA ALA A 153 -3.43 9.47 3.58
C ALA A 153 -4.79 9.36 4.30
N LEU A 154 -5.37 10.49 4.73
CA LEU A 154 -6.71 10.51 5.35
C LEU A 154 -7.79 10.10 4.36
N ILE A 155 -7.78 10.66 3.15
CA ILE A 155 -8.71 10.31 2.07
C ILE A 155 -8.61 8.81 1.77
N MET A 156 -7.38 8.29 1.67
CA MET A 156 -7.18 6.87 1.44
C MET A 156 -7.64 6.00 2.61
N GLY A 157 -7.46 6.45 3.86
CA GLY A 157 -8.02 5.78 5.04
C GLY A 157 -9.53 5.61 4.91
N VAL A 158 -10.25 6.70 4.64
CA VAL A 158 -11.71 6.68 4.44
C VAL A 158 -12.09 5.75 3.28
N ALA A 159 -11.38 5.82 2.14
CA ALA A 159 -11.69 5.00 0.98
C ALA A 159 -11.51 3.49 1.23
N VAL A 160 -10.41 3.09 1.87
CA VAL A 160 -10.13 1.66 2.15
C VAL A 160 -11.09 1.14 3.24
N THR A 161 -11.38 1.94 4.27
CA THR A 161 -12.37 1.60 5.30
C THR A 161 -13.78 1.52 4.71
N GLY A 162 -14.15 2.43 3.81
CA GLY A 162 -15.43 2.40 3.10
C GLY A 162 -15.60 1.16 2.23
N MET A 163 -14.54 0.78 1.48
CA MET A 163 -14.53 -0.48 0.74
C MET A 163 -14.73 -1.69 1.66
N HIS A 164 -13.99 -1.74 2.77
CA HIS A 164 -14.07 -2.83 3.73
C HIS A 164 -15.49 -2.98 4.30
N TYR A 165 -16.08 -1.90 4.80
CA TYR A 165 -17.43 -1.97 5.36
C TYR A 165 -18.52 -2.21 4.32
N THR A 166 -18.33 -1.76 3.07
CA THR A 166 -19.21 -2.15 1.96
C THR A 166 -19.13 -3.65 1.70
N GLY A 167 -17.92 -4.22 1.71
CA GLY A 167 -17.72 -5.67 1.60
C GLY A 167 -18.35 -6.45 2.76
N MET A 168 -18.16 -5.99 4.00
CA MET A 168 -18.84 -6.57 5.18
C MET A 168 -20.36 -6.48 5.08
N PHE A 169 -20.90 -5.37 4.60
CA PHE A 169 -22.35 -5.17 4.44
C PHE A 169 -22.97 -6.15 3.43
N SER A 170 -22.18 -6.69 2.50
CA SER A 170 -22.66 -7.75 1.59
C SER A 170 -22.87 -9.11 2.26
N MET A 171 -22.30 -9.32 3.46
CA MET A 171 -22.26 -10.61 4.14
C MET A 171 -23.52 -10.82 4.98
N SER A 172 -24.08 -12.03 4.92
CA SER A 172 -25.12 -12.51 5.84
C SER A 172 -24.71 -13.87 6.41
N VAL A 173 -24.99 -14.08 7.70
CA VAL A 173 -24.61 -15.31 8.42
C VAL A 173 -25.86 -16.00 8.93
N GLN A 174 -26.02 -17.27 8.55
CA GLN A 174 -27.05 -18.15 9.09
C GLN A 174 -26.40 -19.11 10.08
N VAL A 175 -26.60 -18.86 11.37
CA VAL A 175 -26.01 -19.65 12.47
C VAL A 175 -26.71 -21.00 12.57
N MET A 176 -25.93 -22.08 12.71
CA MET A 176 -26.46 -23.43 12.87
C MET A 176 -26.58 -23.82 14.35
N ALA A 177 -27.68 -24.49 14.69
CA ALA A 177 -27.97 -24.89 16.08
C ALA A 177 -27.06 -26.01 16.60
N ASP A 178 -26.56 -26.87 15.72
CA ASP A 178 -25.59 -27.93 16.02
C ASP A 178 -24.21 -27.53 15.50
N HIS A 179 -23.26 -27.38 16.40
CA HIS A 179 -21.94 -26.86 16.10
C HIS A 179 -20.88 -27.81 16.63
N GLY A 180 -20.27 -28.55 15.70
CA GLY A 180 -19.00 -29.22 15.95
C GLY A 180 -17.90 -28.23 16.32
N GLU A 181 -16.72 -28.73 16.67
CA GLU A 181 -15.60 -27.88 17.06
C GLU A 181 -15.22 -26.87 15.96
N ILE A 182 -15.22 -25.59 16.29
CA ILE A 182 -14.77 -24.52 15.39
C ILE A 182 -13.24 -24.43 15.47
N HIS A 183 -12.56 -24.84 14.41
CA HIS A 183 -11.10 -24.82 14.33
C HIS A 183 -10.53 -23.44 13.95
N GLY A 184 -9.34 -23.15 14.47
CA GLY A 184 -8.57 -21.94 14.15
C GLY A 184 -8.18 -21.14 15.40
N ALA A 185 -7.38 -20.11 15.18
CA ALA A 185 -6.90 -19.22 16.22
C ALA A 185 -7.98 -18.22 16.66
N LYS A 186 -7.94 -17.81 17.92
CA LYS A 186 -8.78 -16.73 18.45
C LYS A 186 -8.23 -15.39 17.97
N ALA A 187 -9.08 -14.36 17.90
CA ALA A 187 -8.63 -12.99 17.60
C ALA A 187 -7.50 -12.53 18.55
N ILE A 188 -7.60 -12.87 19.84
CA ILE A 188 -6.59 -12.51 20.85
C ILE A 188 -5.20 -13.10 20.55
N ASP A 189 -5.14 -14.28 19.91
CA ASP A 189 -3.88 -14.96 19.60
C ASP A 189 -3.05 -14.18 18.57
N PHE A 190 -3.69 -13.30 17.79
CA PHE A 190 -3.01 -12.45 16.80
C PHE A 190 -2.56 -11.10 17.35
N LEU A 191 -3.08 -10.63 18.49
CA LEU A 191 -2.80 -9.28 18.97
C LEU A 191 -1.32 -9.04 19.25
N LEU A 192 -0.69 -9.94 20.01
CA LEU A 192 0.71 -9.79 20.40
C LEU A 192 1.64 -9.85 19.17
N PRO A 193 1.54 -10.86 18.28
CA PRO A 193 2.30 -10.90 17.03
C PRO A 193 2.07 -9.69 16.13
N LEU A 194 0.83 -9.20 16.02
CA LEU A 194 0.51 -8.01 15.21
C LEU A 194 1.15 -6.76 15.79
N ILE A 195 0.99 -6.49 17.08
CA ILE A 195 1.56 -5.31 17.73
C ILE A 195 3.07 -5.29 17.55
N VAL A 196 3.75 -6.40 17.86
CA VAL A 196 5.21 -6.52 17.73
C VAL A 196 5.63 -6.39 16.26
N GLY A 197 5.01 -7.16 15.36
CA GLY A 197 5.36 -7.16 13.94
C GLY A 197 5.15 -5.80 13.26
N ILE A 198 4.01 -5.16 13.49
CA ILE A 198 3.71 -3.83 12.95
C ILE A 198 4.66 -2.79 13.53
N SER A 199 4.95 -2.85 14.83
CA SER A 199 5.89 -1.92 15.47
C SER A 199 7.29 -2.07 14.88
N MET A 200 7.79 -3.30 14.72
CA MET A 200 9.09 -3.56 14.12
C MET A 200 9.16 -3.07 12.67
N ILE A 201 8.14 -3.36 11.84
CA ILE A 201 8.07 -2.89 10.46
C ILE A 201 8.04 -1.36 10.41
N THR A 202 7.20 -0.74 11.24
CA THR A 202 7.04 0.72 11.27
C THR A 202 8.33 1.41 11.68
N VAL A 203 8.98 0.94 12.75
CA VAL A 203 10.27 1.46 13.22
C VAL A 203 11.35 1.23 12.17
N GLY A 204 11.44 0.05 11.57
CA GLY A 204 12.44 -0.23 10.53
C GLY A 204 12.27 0.65 9.29
N LEU A 205 11.03 0.87 8.84
CA LEU A 205 10.74 1.78 7.73
C LEU A 205 11.02 3.24 8.09
N LEU A 206 10.71 3.66 9.32
CA LEU A 206 11.04 5.00 9.82
C LEU A 206 12.54 5.22 9.89
N LEU A 207 13.31 4.27 10.42
CA LEU A 207 14.78 4.34 10.44
C LEU A 207 15.35 4.42 9.03
N THR A 208 14.83 3.62 8.10
CA THR A 208 15.22 3.71 6.68
C THR A 208 14.97 5.12 6.11
N VAL A 209 13.81 5.70 6.43
CA VAL A 209 13.43 7.07 6.02
C VAL A 209 14.30 8.14 6.68
N LEU A 210 14.68 7.97 7.95
CA LEU A 210 15.47 8.94 8.72
C LEU A 210 16.96 8.92 8.36
N LEU A 211 17.51 7.73 8.10
CA LEU A 211 18.91 7.54 7.74
C LEU A 211 19.17 7.82 6.25
N SER A 212 18.12 7.90 5.44
CA SER A 212 18.25 8.25 4.02
C SER A 212 18.26 9.75 3.78
N PRO A 213 19.04 10.24 2.78
CA PRO A 213 18.99 11.63 2.36
C PRO A 213 17.56 12.12 2.11
N SER A 214 17.29 13.34 2.53
CA SER A 214 15.99 13.98 2.37
C SER A 214 15.70 14.29 0.89
N GLU A 215 14.42 14.44 0.54
CA GLU A 215 14.02 14.80 -0.84
C GLU A 215 14.66 16.13 -1.30
N LYS A 216 14.93 17.04 -0.35
CA LYS A 216 15.57 18.33 -0.63
C LYS A 216 17.06 18.18 -0.93
N GLU A 217 17.75 17.34 -0.17
CA GLU A 217 19.18 17.05 -0.38
C GLU A 217 19.40 16.33 -1.71
N LEU A 218 18.57 15.33 -2.03
CA LEU A 218 18.66 14.61 -3.31
C LEU A 218 18.46 15.53 -4.53
N ARG A 219 17.51 16.47 -4.45
CA ARG A 219 17.32 17.48 -5.51
C ARG A 219 18.46 18.48 -5.59
N GLY A 220 18.99 18.89 -4.44
CA GLY A 220 20.16 19.77 -4.37
C GLY A 220 21.38 19.13 -5.03
N ASP A 221 21.60 17.84 -4.79
CA ASP A 221 22.68 17.07 -5.41
C ASP A 221 22.49 16.93 -6.93
N GLU A 222 21.26 16.68 -7.41
CA GLU A 222 20.97 16.66 -8.86
C GLU A 222 21.24 18.02 -9.52
N GLU A 223 20.76 19.11 -8.92
CA GLU A 223 20.99 20.47 -9.43
C GLU A 223 22.48 20.83 -9.41
N PHE A 224 23.21 20.46 -8.35
CA PHE A 224 24.64 20.67 -8.24
C PHE A 224 25.42 19.89 -9.31
N ARG A 225 25.10 18.60 -9.51
CA ARG A 225 25.70 17.77 -10.56
C ARG A 225 25.40 18.29 -11.96
N ALA A 226 24.19 18.77 -12.21
CA ALA A 226 23.82 19.38 -13.48
C ALA A 226 24.63 20.67 -13.77
N ARG A 227 24.93 21.46 -12.73
CA ARG A 227 25.80 22.64 -12.86
C ARG A 227 27.25 22.28 -13.14
N LEU A 228 27.79 21.24 -12.51
CA LEU A 228 29.15 20.75 -12.78
C LEU A 228 29.30 20.28 -14.23
N ASN A 229 28.41 19.42 -14.71
CA ASN A 229 28.44 18.95 -16.10
C ASN A 229 28.36 20.11 -17.11
N ARG A 230 27.54 21.12 -16.84
CA ARG A 230 27.44 22.30 -17.71
C ARG A 230 28.73 23.13 -17.75
N ARG A 231 29.49 23.15 -16.65
CA ARG A 231 30.75 23.88 -16.53
C ARG A 231 31.91 23.15 -17.21
N ASP A 232 31.89 21.82 -17.20
CA ASP A 232 32.85 20.98 -17.90
C ASP A 232 32.62 20.95 -19.43
N ASP A 233 31.38 21.15 -19.88
CA ASP A 233 31.00 21.26 -21.30
C ASP A 233 31.25 22.66 -21.90
N GLU A 234 31.53 23.70 -21.09
CA GLU A 234 31.97 25.01 -21.58
C GLU A 234 33.47 24.96 -21.88
N PRO A 235 33.91 25.01 -23.15
CA PRO A 235 35.33 25.08 -23.45
C PRO A 235 35.86 26.40 -22.88
N THR A 236 36.95 26.32 -22.14
CA THR A 236 37.75 27.46 -21.67
C THR A 236 38.25 28.28 -22.86
N SER A 237 37.38 29.10 -23.45
CA SER A 237 37.66 29.92 -24.64
C SER A 237 38.38 31.23 -24.31
N SER A 238 38.92 31.39 -23.10
CA SER A 238 39.52 32.67 -22.66
C SER A 238 41.04 32.65 -22.41
N GLU A 239 41.78 31.59 -22.76
CA GLU A 239 43.27 31.59 -22.63
C GLU A 239 44.02 31.79 -23.97
N GLY A 240 43.32 32.10 -25.07
CA GLY A 240 43.94 32.19 -26.41
C GLY A 240 44.32 33.59 -26.92
N ASN A 241 43.95 34.68 -26.25
CA ASN A 241 43.99 36.02 -26.86
C ASN A 241 44.91 37.06 -26.18
N LEU A 242 45.90 36.62 -25.40
CA LEU A 242 46.90 37.53 -24.79
C LEU A 242 48.27 37.56 -25.52
N PHE A 243 48.41 36.87 -26.65
CA PHE A 243 49.61 36.91 -27.48
C PHE A 243 49.25 37.15 -28.96
N LYS A 244 48.77 38.35 -29.30
CA LYS A 244 48.79 38.90 -30.67
C LYS A 244 48.32 40.36 -30.68
N ALA A 245 49.27 41.28 -30.48
CA ALA A 245 49.43 42.56 -31.17
C ALA A 245 50.46 43.40 -30.41
#